data_AF-K1S7X8-F1
#
_entry.id   AF-K1S7X8-F1
#
_cell.length_a   1.000
_cell.length_b   1.000
_cell.length_c   1.000
_cell.angle_alpha   90.00
_cell.angle_beta   90.00
_cell.angle_gamma   90.00
#
_symmetry.space_group_name_H-M   'P 1'
#
loop_
_entity.id
_entity.type
_entity.pdbx_description
1 polymer ?
#
loop_
_entity_poly.entity_id
_entity_poly.type
_entity_poly.pdbx_seq_one_letter_code
_entity_poly.pdbx_strand_id
1 'polypeptide(L)'
;MKVGEVWRYRIGNEIGKCDKAAYAVNVLSLNLQRAAGASGDKLSGEDAKTQFYSMIDKPFRDWLSQLDTGYDIDEYTGKIEDTVRKIATVFGNGYIHQMSANTIFGRYEKDGKDKNRVTSVEALNIFNATINKIFRKEGDNK
;
A
#
# COMPACT_ATOMS: atom_id res chain seq x y z
N MET A 1 -22.88 -18.74 -11.43
CA MET A 1 -22.51 -17.47 -12.09
C MET A 1 -22.00 -17.78 -13.48
N LYS A 2 -22.31 -16.93 -14.47
CA LYS A 2 -21.69 -17.05 -15.81
C LYS A 2 -20.21 -16.67 -15.72
N VAL A 3 -19.35 -17.23 -16.57
CA VAL A 3 -17.89 -16.97 -16.57
C VAL A 3 -17.56 -15.47 -16.48
N GLY A 4 -18.22 -14.64 -17.28
CA GLY A 4 -18.02 -13.19 -17.24
C GLY A 4 -18.44 -12.49 -15.93
N GLU A 5 -19.40 -13.04 -15.18
CA GLU A 5 -19.79 -12.50 -13.87
C GLU A 5 -18.72 -12.79 -12.81
N VAL A 6 -18.15 -13.99 -12.86
CA VAL A 6 -17.07 -14.40 -11.94
C VAL A 6 -15.85 -13.51 -12.14
N TRP A 7 -15.46 -13.28 -13.40
CA TRP A 7 -14.35 -12.39 -13.73
C TRP A 7 -14.58 -10.95 -13.28
N ARG A 8 -15.78 -10.38 -13.53
CA ARG A 8 -16.09 -9.01 -13.04
C ARG A 8 -16.02 -8.90 -11.53
N TYR A 9 -16.55 -9.88 -10.81
CA TYR A 9 -16.48 -9.92 -9.35
C TYR A 9 -15.02 -9.95 -8.87
N ARG A 10 -14.20 -10.82 -9.49
CA ARG A 10 -12.79 -10.96 -9.12
C ARG A 10 -11.97 -9.71 -9.45
N ILE A 11 -12.17 -9.09 -10.60
CA ILE A 11 -11.54 -7.80 -10.95
C ILE A 11 -11.92 -6.72 -9.92
N GLY A 12 -13.19 -6.67 -9.51
CA GLY A 12 -13.65 -5.77 -8.44
C GLY A 12 -12.92 -6.01 -7.12
N ASN A 13 -12.67 -7.27 -6.75
CA ASN A 13 -11.88 -7.60 -5.56
C ASN A 13 -10.42 -7.13 -5.69
N GLU A 14 -9.80 -7.26 -6.86
CA GLU A 14 -8.43 -6.79 -7.09
C GLU A 14 -8.31 -5.26 -7.02
N ILE A 15 -9.30 -4.53 -7.55
CA ILE A 15 -9.39 -3.07 -7.38
C ILE A 15 -9.50 -2.74 -5.89
N GLY A 16 -10.38 -3.42 -5.15
CA GLY A 16 -10.53 -3.21 -3.71
C GLY A 16 -9.27 -3.54 -2.89
N LYS A 17 -8.45 -4.50 -3.32
CA LYS A 17 -7.13 -4.77 -2.72
C LYS A 17 -6.14 -3.65 -3.02
N CYS A 18 -6.13 -3.11 -4.24
CA CYS A 18 -5.31 -1.95 -4.60
C CYS A 18 -5.66 -0.73 -3.73
N ASP A 19 -6.95 -0.45 -3.52
CA ASP A 19 -7.40 0.65 -2.68
C ASP A 19 -6.99 0.47 -1.21
N LYS A 20 -7.10 -0.74 -0.67
CA LYS A 20 -6.63 -1.05 0.69
C LYS A 20 -5.12 -0.85 0.82
N ALA A 21 -4.34 -1.23 -0.20
CA ALA A 21 -2.89 -1.03 -0.22
C ALA A 21 -2.54 0.47 -0.29
N ALA A 22 -3.23 1.24 -1.12
CA ALA A 22 -3.07 2.69 -1.23
C ALA A 22 -3.43 3.40 0.09
N TYR A 23 -4.47 2.93 0.79
CA TYR A 23 -4.80 3.41 2.13
C TYR A 23 -3.70 3.07 3.15
N ALA A 24 -3.13 1.87 3.10
CA ALA A 24 -2.00 1.51 3.97
C ALA A 24 -0.78 2.41 3.74
N VAL A 25 -0.52 2.80 2.49
CA VAL A 25 0.52 3.79 2.14
C VAL A 25 0.24 5.16 2.75
N ASN A 26 -1.01 5.65 2.67
CA ASN A 26 -1.42 6.89 3.33
C ASN A 26 -1.15 6.85 4.85
N VAL A 27 -1.54 5.75 5.51
CA VAL A 27 -1.31 5.55 6.95
C VAL A 27 0.18 5.51 7.29
N LEU A 28 1.00 4.82 6.48
CA LEU A 28 2.45 4.81 6.64
C LEU A 28 3.00 6.25 6.61
N SER A 29 2.61 7.04 5.61
CA SER A 29 3.07 8.42 5.47
C SER A 29 2.70 9.28 6.69
N LEU A 30 1.44 9.21 7.14
CA LEU A 30 1.00 9.94 8.33
C LEU A 30 1.78 9.56 9.58
N ASN A 31 2.06 8.27 9.78
CA ASN A 31 2.82 7.79 10.94
C ASN A 31 4.27 8.26 10.90
N LEU A 32 4.90 8.27 9.72
CA LEU A 32 6.26 8.79 9.56
C LEU A 32 6.34 10.30 9.78
N GLN A 33 5.34 11.05 9.33
CA GLN A 33 5.27 12.50 9.57
C GLN A 33 5.11 12.79 11.07
N ARG A 34 4.27 12.03 11.78
CA ARG A 34 4.13 12.13 13.24
C ARG A 34 5.41 11.73 13.98
N ALA A 35 6.09 10.67 13.53
CA ALA A 35 7.39 10.27 14.07
C ALA A 35 8.44 11.37 13.89
N ALA A 36 8.38 12.10 12.77
CA ALA A 36 9.21 13.27 12.49
C ALA A 36 8.85 14.50 13.34
N GLY A 37 7.66 14.55 13.95
CA GLY A 37 7.19 15.66 14.78
C GLY A 37 6.14 16.56 14.14
N ALA A 38 5.65 16.24 12.93
CA ALA A 38 4.56 16.97 12.33
C ALA A 38 3.23 16.71 13.06
N SER A 39 2.38 17.75 13.13
CA SER A 39 1.07 17.72 13.78
C SER A 39 0.08 18.65 13.08
N GLY A 40 -1.21 18.48 13.39
CA GLY A 40 -2.30 19.32 12.86
C GLY A 40 -2.51 19.17 11.34
N ASP A 41 -2.99 20.25 10.72
CA ASP A 41 -3.44 20.28 9.32
C ASP A 41 -2.32 20.08 8.29
N LYS A 42 -1.05 20.02 8.74
CA LYS A 42 0.11 19.74 7.89
C LYS A 42 0.28 18.24 7.59
N LEU A 43 -0.47 17.37 8.29
CA LEU A 43 -0.42 15.93 8.07
C LEU A 43 -1.25 15.54 6.84
N SER A 44 -0.59 15.03 5.81
CA SER A 44 -1.27 14.46 4.64
C SER A 44 -0.46 13.32 4.04
N GLY A 45 -1.09 12.17 3.82
CA GLY A 45 -0.48 11.06 3.05
C GLY A 45 -1.08 10.91 1.65
N GLU A 46 -1.89 11.86 1.18
CA GLU A 46 -2.54 11.79 -0.13
C GLU A 46 -1.53 11.85 -1.28
N ASP A 47 -0.40 12.55 -1.12
CA ASP A 47 0.68 12.53 -2.11
C ASP A 47 1.31 11.14 -2.24
N ALA A 48 1.59 10.49 -1.11
CA ALA A 48 2.14 9.13 -1.10
C ALA A 48 1.17 8.13 -1.73
N LYS A 49 -0.12 8.27 -1.41
CA LYS A 49 -1.21 7.49 -2.01
C LYS A 49 -1.33 7.71 -3.52
N THR A 50 -1.24 8.95 -3.98
CA THR A 50 -1.29 9.31 -5.41
C THR A 50 -0.10 8.76 -6.19
N GLN A 51 1.11 8.87 -5.61
CA GLN A 51 2.32 8.26 -6.18
C GLN A 51 2.18 6.74 -6.28
N PHE A 52 1.67 6.10 -5.24
CA PHE A 52 1.43 4.66 -5.25
C PHE A 52 0.44 4.24 -6.35
N TYR A 53 -0.68 4.97 -6.52
CA TYR A 53 -1.60 4.71 -7.63
C TYR A 53 -0.92 4.82 -9.00
N SER A 54 -0.09 5.84 -9.19
CA SER A 54 0.65 6.03 -10.44
C SER A 54 1.61 4.86 -10.74
N MET A 55 2.19 4.23 -9.71
CA MET A 55 3.06 3.07 -9.87
C MET A 55 2.31 1.80 -10.24
N ILE A 56 1.07 1.61 -9.74
CA ILE A 56 0.30 0.38 -9.98
C ILE A 56 -0.66 0.48 -11.18
N ASP A 57 -0.99 1.69 -11.65
CA ASP A 57 -1.96 1.92 -12.73
C ASP A 57 -1.56 1.17 -14.01
N LYS A 58 -0.32 1.37 -14.47
CA LYS A 58 0.18 0.68 -15.68
C LYS A 58 0.21 -0.84 -15.51
N PRO A 59 0.82 -1.42 -14.45
CA PRO A 59 0.76 -2.86 -14.20
C PRO A 59 -0.67 -3.43 -14.18
N PHE A 60 -1.62 -2.71 -13.58
CA PHE A 60 -3.00 -3.15 -13.49
C PHE A 60 -3.70 -3.13 -14.86
N ARG A 61 -3.50 -2.07 -15.66
CA ARG A 61 -4.03 -1.99 -17.03
C ARG A 61 -3.41 -3.06 -17.93
N ASP A 62 -2.10 -3.24 -17.85
CA ASP A 62 -1.37 -4.24 -18.65
C ASP A 62 -1.84 -5.65 -18.29
N TRP A 63 -2.07 -5.94 -17.00
CA TRP A 63 -2.72 -7.17 -16.54
C TRP A 63 -4.11 -7.30 -17.16
N LEU A 64 -5.01 -6.34 -16.95
CA LEU A 64 -6.39 -6.43 -17.46
C LEU A 64 -6.47 -6.59 -18.99
N SER A 65 -5.53 -5.99 -19.74
CA SER A 65 -5.48 -6.09 -21.20
C SER A 65 -5.16 -7.49 -21.72
N GLN A 66 -4.51 -8.32 -20.90
CA GLN A 66 -4.13 -9.69 -21.23
C GLN A 66 -5.17 -10.71 -20.75
N LEU A 67 -6.35 -10.26 -20.33
CA LEU A 67 -7.36 -11.12 -19.74
C LEU A 67 -7.94 -12.06 -20.79
N ASP A 68 -7.73 -13.36 -20.59
CA ASP A 68 -8.47 -14.42 -21.26
C ASP A 68 -9.34 -15.14 -20.23
N THR A 69 -10.64 -15.25 -20.54
CA THR A 69 -11.60 -15.91 -19.65
C THR A 69 -11.39 -17.42 -19.51
N GLY A 70 -10.54 -18.03 -20.35
CA GLY A 70 -10.13 -19.43 -20.25
C GLY A 70 -9.02 -19.70 -19.22
N TYR A 71 -8.40 -18.67 -18.64
CA TYR A 71 -7.38 -18.84 -17.61
C TYR A 71 -7.97 -19.27 -16.26
N ASP A 72 -7.15 -19.96 -15.47
CA ASP A 72 -7.43 -20.15 -14.05
C ASP A 72 -7.45 -18.80 -13.35
N ILE A 73 -8.57 -18.50 -12.70
CA ILE A 73 -8.84 -17.17 -12.15
C ILE A 73 -7.90 -16.84 -10.98
N ASP A 74 -7.53 -17.83 -10.18
CA ASP A 74 -6.69 -17.64 -9.00
C ASP A 74 -5.22 -17.49 -9.39
N GLU A 75 -4.74 -18.28 -10.34
CA GLU A 75 -3.40 -18.13 -10.91
C GLU A 75 -3.26 -16.75 -11.58
N TYR A 76 -4.25 -16.36 -12.38
CA TYR A 76 -4.21 -15.12 -13.13
C TYR A 76 -4.25 -13.88 -12.23
N THR A 77 -5.07 -13.91 -11.19
CA THR A 77 -5.16 -12.82 -10.19
C THR A 77 -3.94 -12.80 -9.27
N GLY A 78 -3.37 -13.97 -8.95
CA GLY A 78 -2.12 -14.06 -8.20
C GLY A 78 -0.98 -13.23 -8.80
N LYS A 79 -0.92 -13.10 -10.13
CA LYS A 79 0.10 -12.28 -10.84
C LYS A 79 0.00 -10.80 -10.50
N ILE A 80 -1.21 -10.23 -10.50
CA ILE A 80 -1.40 -8.82 -10.14
C ILE A 80 -1.24 -8.62 -8.64
N GLU A 81 -1.71 -9.55 -7.81
CA GLU A 81 -1.53 -9.51 -6.36
C GLU A 81 -0.04 -9.48 -5.96
N ASP A 82 0.77 -10.37 -6.55
CA ASP A 82 2.22 -10.43 -6.30
C ASP A 82 2.92 -9.15 -6.78
N THR A 83 2.49 -8.59 -7.90
CA THR A 83 3.02 -7.34 -8.46
C THR A 83 2.73 -6.14 -7.56
N VAL A 84 1.47 -5.95 -7.16
CA VAL A 84 1.06 -4.84 -6.29
C VAL A 84 1.71 -4.96 -4.91
N ARG A 85 1.78 -6.18 -4.34
CA ARG A 85 2.49 -6.44 -3.08
C ARG A 85 3.96 -6.03 -3.18
N LYS A 86 4.66 -6.41 -4.25
CA LYS A 86 6.08 -6.05 -4.46
C LYS A 86 6.26 -4.54 -4.57
N ILE A 87 5.41 -3.86 -5.34
CA ILE A 87 5.45 -2.40 -5.49
C ILE A 87 5.24 -1.72 -4.12
N ALA A 88 4.25 -2.16 -3.34
CA ALA A 88 3.97 -1.61 -2.02
C ALA A 88 5.14 -1.77 -1.06
N THR A 89 5.77 -2.95 -1.01
CA THR A 89 6.93 -3.21 -0.15
C THR A 89 8.13 -2.34 -0.55
N VAL A 90 8.43 -2.24 -1.85
CA VAL A 90 9.53 -1.39 -2.35
C VAL A 90 9.25 0.09 -2.05
N PHE A 91 8.02 0.55 -2.30
CA PHE A 91 7.58 1.91 -2.00
C PHE A 91 7.77 2.22 -0.51
N GLY A 92 7.21 1.41 0.39
CA GLY A 92 7.26 1.66 1.84
C GLY A 92 8.69 1.73 2.38
N ASN A 93 9.57 0.81 1.94
CA ASN A 93 10.98 0.80 2.34
C ASN A 93 11.71 2.06 1.82
N GLY A 94 11.52 2.42 0.56
CA GLY A 94 12.14 3.63 -0.03
C GLY A 94 11.63 4.92 0.60
N TYR A 95 10.33 4.97 0.91
CA TYR A 95 9.67 6.15 1.46
C TYR A 95 10.18 6.50 2.86
N ILE A 96 10.48 5.51 3.71
CA ILE A 96 11.12 5.75 5.01
C ILE A 96 12.51 6.37 4.88
N HIS A 97 13.31 5.90 3.92
CA HIS A 97 14.63 6.48 3.69
C HIS A 97 14.52 7.95 3.27
N GLN A 98 13.63 8.28 2.34
CA GLN A 98 13.39 9.65 1.90
C GLN A 98 12.90 10.55 3.04
N MET A 99 11.93 10.07 3.83
CA MET A 99 11.41 10.83 4.96
C MET A 99 12.43 11.01 6.08
N SER A 100 13.23 9.99 6.38
CA SER A 100 14.29 10.08 7.39
C SER A 100 15.34 11.14 7.01
N ALA A 101 15.77 11.17 5.74
CA ALA A 101 16.66 12.20 5.23
C ALA A 101 16.01 13.59 5.35
N ASN A 102 14.80 13.77 4.85
CA ASN A 102 14.09 15.05 4.90
C ASN A 102 13.81 15.51 6.35
N THR A 103 13.63 14.59 7.30
CA THR A 103 13.44 14.91 8.72
C THR A 103 14.73 15.35 9.40
N ILE A 104 15.87 14.71 9.06
CA ILE A 104 17.20 15.12 9.54
C ILE A 104 17.52 16.54 9.09
N PHE A 105 17.16 16.91 7.86
CA PHE A 105 17.39 18.25 7.32
C PHE A 105 16.29 19.27 7.68
N GLY A 106 15.06 18.83 7.97
CA GLY A 106 13.87 19.68 8.07
C GLY A 106 13.37 20.03 9.48
N ARG A 107 14.02 19.56 10.56
CA ARG A 107 13.69 19.83 11.99
C ARG A 107 12.25 20.30 12.23
N TYR A 108 11.28 19.38 12.16
CA TYR A 108 9.91 19.68 12.60
C TYR A 108 9.94 19.95 14.12
N GLU A 109 9.34 21.06 14.55
CA GLU A 109 9.29 21.47 15.94
C GLU A 109 8.64 20.38 16.79
N LYS A 110 9.35 19.93 17.84
CA LYS A 110 8.82 18.96 18.81
C LYS A 110 7.91 19.67 19.79
N ASP A 111 6.75 20.14 19.35
CA ASP A 111 5.69 20.51 20.28
C ASP A 111 4.68 19.37 20.39
N GLY A 112 4.59 18.77 21.58
CA GLY A 112 3.55 17.81 21.91
C GLY A 112 4.05 16.53 22.58
N LYS A 113 3.69 16.39 23.86
CA LYS A 113 3.69 15.13 24.60
C LYS A 113 2.59 14.20 24.07
N ASP A 114 2.75 13.70 22.85
CA ASP A 114 1.80 12.73 22.30
C ASP A 114 2.19 11.32 22.73
N LYS A 115 1.39 10.70 23.60
CA LYS A 115 1.69 9.42 24.27
C LYS A 115 1.62 8.20 23.34
N ASN A 116 1.25 8.40 22.07
CA ASN A 116 1.11 7.36 21.03
C ASN A 116 2.09 7.57 19.86
N ARG A 117 3.34 7.96 20.14
CA ARG A 117 4.38 8.08 19.10
C ARG A 117 4.79 6.70 18.58
N VAL A 118 4.23 6.33 17.42
CA VAL A 118 4.73 5.21 16.61
C VAL A 118 6.08 5.61 16.03
N THR A 119 7.12 4.79 16.23
CA THR A 119 8.43 5.00 15.61
C THR A 119 8.37 4.70 14.11
N SER A 120 9.32 5.21 13.32
CA SER A 120 9.38 4.91 11.89
C SER A 120 9.51 3.41 11.60
N VAL A 121 10.20 2.67 12.46
CA VAL A 121 10.37 1.21 12.34
C VAL A 121 9.06 0.49 12.62
N GLU A 122 8.34 0.87 13.68
CA GLU A 122 7.02 0.29 13.98
C GLU A 122 6.01 0.61 12.88
N ALA A 123 6.03 1.83 12.34
CA ALA A 123 5.17 2.22 11.21
C ALA A 123 5.40 1.32 9.99
N LEU A 124 6.66 1.01 9.67
CA LEU A 124 7.01 0.08 8.59
C LEU A 124 6.50 -1.34 8.87
N ASN A 125 6.68 -1.82 10.10
CA ASN A 125 6.27 -3.17 10.48
C ASN A 125 4.74 -3.33 10.39
N ILE A 126 3.98 -2.34 10.87
CA ILE A 126 2.52 -2.29 10.73
C ILE A 126 2.11 -2.28 9.25
N PHE A 127 2.78 -1.46 8.44
CA PHE A 127 2.54 -1.38 7.01
C PHE A 127 2.77 -2.73 6.32
N ASN A 128 3.93 -3.35 6.52
CA ASN A 128 4.27 -4.63 5.91
C ASN A 128 3.31 -5.75 6.34
N ALA A 129 2.93 -5.79 7.62
CA ALA A 129 1.93 -6.74 8.10
C ALA A 129 0.56 -6.51 7.44
N THR A 130 0.18 -5.26 7.23
CA THR A 130 -1.09 -4.89 6.56
C THR A 130 -1.06 -5.30 5.08
N ILE A 131 0.02 -5.01 4.36
CA ILE A 131 0.19 -5.43 2.96
C ILE A 131 0.12 -6.96 2.83
N ASN A 132 0.83 -7.69 3.69
CA ASN A 132 0.78 -9.16 3.70
C ASN A 132 -0.62 -9.69 3.98
N LYS A 133 -1.39 -9.04 4.86
CA LYS A 133 -2.79 -9.40 5.14
C LYS A 133 -3.72 -9.16 3.95
N ILE A 134 -3.51 -8.07 3.19
CA ILE A 134 -4.34 -7.73 2.02
C ILE A 134 -4.17 -8.76 0.89
N PHE A 135 -2.93 -9.19 0.65
CA PHE A 135 -2.56 -10.12 -0.44
C PHE A 135 -2.29 -11.54 0.04
N ARG A 136 -2.84 -11.92 1.20
CA ARG A 136 -2.68 -13.27 1.73
C ARG A 136 -3.41 -14.27 0.84
N LYS A 137 -2.74 -15.36 0.46
CA LYS A 137 -3.39 -16.42 -0.33
C LYS A 137 -4.28 -17.27 0.59
N GLU A 138 -5.45 -17.67 0.11
CA GLU A 138 -6.29 -18.63 0.83
C GLU A 138 -5.54 -19.97 0.90
N GLY A 139 -5.08 -20.33 2.11
CA GLY A 139 -4.22 -21.51 2.33
C GLY A 139 -3.07 -21.27 3.31
N ASP A 140 -2.66 -20.01 3.54
CA ASP A 140 -1.58 -19.65 4.47
C ASP A 140 -2.00 -19.65 5.96
N ASN A 141 -3.12 -20.31 6.29
CA ASN A 141 -3.52 -20.60 7.68
C ASN A 141 -2.83 -21.90 8.12
N LYS A 142 -1.54 -21.86 8.45
CA LYS A 142 -0.88 -22.91 9.22
C LYS A 142 -0.16 -22.32 10.41
#